data_AF-A0A2S9AQB5-F1
#
_entry.id   AF-A0A2S9AQB5-F1
#
_cell.length_a   1.000
_cell.length_b   1.000
_cell.length_c   1.000
_cell.angle_alpha   90.00
_cell.angle_beta   90.00
_cell.angle_gamma   90.00
#
_symmetry.space_group_name_H-M   'P 1'
#
loop_
_entity.id
_entity.type
_entity.pdbx_description
1 polymer ?
#
loop_
_entity_poly.entity_id
_entity_poly.type
_entity_poly.pdbx_seq_one_letter_code
_entity_poly.pdbx_strand_id
1 'polypeptide(L)'
;MKTDGVFFKLEGGTPVIGMTLRYDRYDYFWFTLMHELSHISMHYDRFEGAHFDSLEDIGEDITELEANQLAKESLISRSDWRSASARRHRNEEELYKDAEKLSIHPAILAGLIRHESGNFSLFSRIIHEISVTRMISEDA
;
A
#
# COMPACT_ATOMS: atom_id res chain seq x y z
N MET A 1 -4.37 15.14 -13.64
CA MET A 1 -4.77 14.57 -12.34
C MET A 1 -3.71 13.54 -11.97
N LYS A 2 -3.03 13.70 -10.83
CA LYS A 2 -2.19 12.63 -10.29
C LYS A 2 -3.11 11.75 -9.46
N THR A 3 -3.24 10.49 -9.81
CA THR A 3 -4.15 9.55 -9.15
C THR A 3 -3.44 8.21 -9.13
N ASP A 4 -3.53 7.52 -8.00
CA ASP A 4 -2.90 6.23 -7.77
C ASP A 4 -3.98 5.13 -7.80
N GLY A 5 -5.14 5.41 -7.18
CA GLY A 5 -6.33 4.57 -7.20
C GLY A 5 -7.61 5.39 -7.38
N VAL A 6 -8.69 4.71 -7.74
CA VAL A 6 -10.04 5.25 -7.79
C VAL A 6 -10.97 4.21 -7.20
N PHE A 7 -11.90 4.63 -6.37
CA PHE A 7 -13.00 3.76 -5.96
C PHE A 7 -14.34 4.45 -6.22
N PHE A 8 -15.33 3.65 -6.60
CA PHE A 8 -16.67 4.14 -6.89
C PHE A 8 -17.70 3.01 -6.76
N LYS A 9 -18.99 3.35 -6.83
CA LYS A 9 -20.08 2.39 -6.82
C LYS A 9 -20.76 2.33 -8.19
N LEU A 10 -21.11 1.12 -8.61
CA LEU A 10 -22.04 0.93 -9.73
C LEU A 10 -23.48 1.20 -9.29
N GLU A 11 -24.36 1.35 -10.28
CA GLU A 11 -25.80 1.28 -10.05
C GLU A 11 -26.14 -0.07 -9.38
N GLY A 12 -26.79 -0.03 -8.22
CA GLY A 12 -27.02 -1.21 -7.37
C GLY A 12 -26.01 -1.41 -6.23
N GLY A 13 -24.99 -0.54 -6.11
CA GLY A 13 -24.11 -0.47 -4.95
C GLY A 13 -22.85 -1.33 -5.02
N THR A 14 -22.62 -2.11 -6.07
CA THR A 14 -21.37 -2.89 -6.17
C THR A 14 -20.15 -1.95 -6.18
N PRO A 15 -19.21 -2.07 -5.21
CA PRO A 15 -18.01 -1.25 -5.21
C PRO A 15 -17.03 -1.72 -6.29
N VAL A 16 -16.37 -0.76 -6.92
CA VAL A 16 -15.33 -0.97 -7.94
C VAL A 16 -14.10 -0.20 -7.54
N ILE A 17 -12.94 -0.86 -7.62
CA ILE A 17 -11.63 -0.25 -7.45
C ILE A 17 -10.92 -0.27 -8.81
N GLY A 18 -10.44 0.89 -9.24
CA GLY A 18 -9.50 1.03 -10.33
C GLY A 18 -8.12 1.39 -9.79
N MET A 19 -7.09 0.79 -10.35
CA MET A 19 -5.70 1.09 -10.00
C MET A 19 -4.96 1.60 -11.23
N THR A 20 -4.25 2.71 -11.08
CA THR A 20 -3.52 3.32 -12.22
C THR A 20 -2.22 2.60 -12.54
N LEU A 21 -1.65 1.86 -11.58
CA LEU A 21 -0.31 1.24 -11.66
C LEU A 21 0.79 2.23 -12.03
N ARG A 22 0.58 3.52 -11.77
CA ARG A 22 1.53 4.60 -12.11
C ARG A 22 2.93 4.35 -11.56
N TYR A 23 3.00 3.75 -10.37
CA TYR A 23 4.23 3.27 -9.77
C TYR A 23 4.30 1.75 -9.91
N ASP A 24 5.14 1.29 -10.82
CA ASP A 24 5.39 -0.13 -11.10
C ASP A 24 6.23 -0.76 -10.00
N ARG A 25 5.63 -0.89 -8.81
CA ARG A 25 6.27 -1.35 -7.58
C ARG A 25 5.31 -2.21 -6.78
N TYR A 26 5.79 -3.37 -6.36
CA TYR A 26 5.00 -4.33 -5.59
C TYR A 26 4.48 -3.75 -4.27
N ASP A 27 5.32 -3.01 -3.54
CA ASP A 27 4.93 -2.41 -2.27
C ASP A 27 3.88 -1.31 -2.44
N TYR A 28 4.00 -0.53 -3.52
CA TYR A 28 3.07 0.54 -3.84
C TYR A 28 1.71 -0.01 -4.27
N PHE A 29 1.69 -1.02 -5.15
CA PHE A 29 0.48 -1.72 -5.57
C PHE A 29 -0.33 -2.20 -4.37
N TRP A 30 0.30 -2.95 -3.46
CA TRP A 30 -0.41 -3.51 -2.31
C TRP A 30 -0.87 -2.44 -1.34
N PHE A 31 -0.07 -1.39 -1.10
CA PHE A 31 -0.53 -0.31 -0.23
C PHE A 31 -1.72 0.45 -0.83
N THR A 32 -1.68 0.80 -2.13
CA THR A 32 -2.82 1.43 -2.81
C THR A 32 -4.05 0.55 -2.73
N LEU A 33 -3.97 -0.74 -3.08
CA LEU A 33 -5.13 -1.64 -3.03
C LEU A 33 -5.73 -1.72 -1.62
N MET A 34 -4.89 -1.85 -0.59
CA MET A 34 -5.36 -1.91 0.80
C MET A 34 -5.95 -0.58 1.28
N HIS A 35 -5.48 0.55 0.75
CA HIS A 35 -6.05 1.87 1.00
C HIS A 35 -7.47 2.00 0.42
N GLU A 36 -7.66 1.68 -0.87
CA GLU A 36 -8.98 1.68 -1.51
C GLU A 36 -9.97 0.73 -0.82
N LEU A 37 -9.51 -0.45 -0.41
CA LEU A 37 -10.31 -1.40 0.36
C LEU A 37 -10.67 -0.87 1.75
N SER A 38 -9.81 -0.06 2.35
CA SER A 38 -10.08 0.56 3.65
C SER A 38 -11.18 1.62 3.52
N HIS A 39 -11.16 2.42 2.45
CA HIS A 39 -12.27 3.33 2.11
C HIS A 39 -13.59 2.60 1.96
N ILE A 40 -13.61 1.47 1.25
CA ILE A 40 -14.81 0.64 1.14
C ILE A 40 -15.21 0.08 2.51
N SER A 41 -14.27 -0.43 3.30
CA SER A 41 -14.60 -1.06 4.58
C SER A 41 -15.15 -0.08 5.62
N MET A 42 -14.68 1.18 5.62
CA MET A 42 -14.98 2.13 6.69
C MET A 42 -15.95 3.24 6.26
N HIS A 43 -15.97 3.55 4.97
CA HIS A 43 -16.53 4.80 4.48
C HIS A 43 -17.47 4.60 3.30
N TYR A 44 -17.76 3.34 2.91
CA TYR A 44 -18.60 3.02 1.76
C TYR A 44 -19.89 3.85 1.69
N ASP A 45 -20.68 3.96 2.76
CA ASP A 45 -21.94 4.73 2.74
C ASP A 45 -21.78 6.25 2.59
N ARG A 46 -20.58 6.79 2.78
CA ARG A 46 -20.29 8.23 2.68
C ARG A 46 -20.08 8.72 1.25
N PHE A 47 -19.96 7.80 0.28
CA PHE A 47 -19.66 8.14 -1.11
C PHE A 47 -20.85 7.92 -2.04
N GLU A 48 -21.20 8.97 -2.80
CA GLU A 48 -22.26 8.97 -3.82
C GLU A 48 -21.72 9.05 -5.26
N GLY A 49 -20.41 9.19 -5.45
CA GLY A 49 -19.77 9.32 -6.76
C GLY A 49 -18.38 8.70 -6.80
N ALA A 50 -17.69 8.85 -7.93
CA ALA A 50 -16.32 8.38 -8.07
C ALA A 50 -15.34 9.25 -7.28
N HIS A 51 -14.49 8.60 -6.49
CA HIS A 51 -13.46 9.23 -5.69
C HIS A 51 -12.09 8.86 -6.25
N PHE A 52 -11.25 9.86 -6.49
CA PHE A 52 -9.94 9.68 -7.12
C PHE A 52 -8.84 10.01 -6.11
N ASP A 53 -8.12 8.99 -5.66
CA ASP A 53 -7.13 9.12 -4.61
C ASP A 53 -5.71 9.22 -5.14
N SER A 54 -4.91 10.05 -4.46
CA SER A 54 -3.46 10.04 -4.62
C SER A 54 -2.79 9.90 -3.26
N LEU A 55 -1.94 8.89 -3.12
CA LEU A 55 -1.19 8.65 -1.88
C LEU A 55 -0.16 9.76 -1.59
N GLU A 56 0.17 10.59 -2.59
CA GLU A 56 1.01 11.78 -2.42
C GLU A 56 0.26 12.96 -1.81
N ASP A 57 -1.06 13.01 -2.00
CA ASP A 57 -1.91 14.06 -1.44
C ASP A 57 -2.34 13.60 -0.05
N ILE A 58 -1.43 13.74 0.92
CA ILE A 58 -1.75 13.49 2.33
C ILE A 58 -2.72 14.60 2.75
N GLY A 59 -4.00 14.41 2.42
CA GLY A 59 -5.05 15.25 2.96
C GLY A 59 -5.01 15.14 4.48
N GLU A 60 -5.13 16.27 5.17
CA GLU A 60 -5.38 16.29 6.61
C GLU A 60 -6.82 15.82 6.95
N ASP A 61 -7.55 15.26 5.98
CA ASP A 61 -8.86 14.70 6.18
C ASP A 61 -8.79 13.43 7.03
N ILE A 62 -9.71 13.31 7.98
CA ILE A 62 -9.78 12.18 8.89
C ILE A 62 -10.09 10.87 8.15
N THR A 63 -10.86 10.94 7.06
CA THR A 63 -11.16 9.79 6.18
C THR A 63 -9.88 9.18 5.62
N GLU A 64 -8.98 10.01 5.09
CA GLU A 64 -7.70 9.57 4.54
C GLU A 64 -6.76 9.01 5.62
N LEU A 65 -6.76 9.60 6.80
CA LEU A 65 -5.99 9.09 7.94
C LEU A 65 -6.50 7.73 8.43
N GLU A 66 -7.82 7.56 8.51
CA GLU A 66 -8.48 6.30 8.86
C GLU A 66 -8.15 5.20 7.83
N ALA A 67 -8.29 5.50 6.53
CA ALA A 67 -7.99 4.58 5.46
C ALA A 67 -6.51 4.16 5.42
N ASN A 68 -5.58 5.13 5.53
CA ASN A 68 -4.14 4.85 5.59
C ASN A 68 -3.76 3.98 6.80
N GLN A 69 -4.41 4.22 7.95
CA GLN A 69 -4.15 3.45 9.15
C GLN A 69 -4.62 2.00 9.01
N LEU A 70 -5.83 1.78 8.49
CA LEU A 70 -6.36 0.43 8.25
C LEU A 70 -5.57 -0.30 7.15
N ALA A 71 -5.16 0.40 6.08
CA ALA A 71 -4.33 -0.19 5.03
C ALA A 71 -3.00 -0.70 5.58
N LYS A 72 -2.33 0.10 6.40
CA LYS A 72 -1.07 -0.29 7.05
C LYS A 72 -1.27 -1.47 8.01
N GLU A 73 -2.31 -1.43 8.85
CA GLU A 73 -2.62 -2.52 9.79
C GLU A 73 -2.99 -3.83 9.09
N SER A 74 -3.60 -3.74 7.91
CA SER A 74 -3.95 -4.91 7.11
C SER A 74 -2.73 -5.57 6.47
N LEU A 75 -1.66 -4.82 6.22
CA LEU A 75 -0.39 -5.35 5.71
C LEU A 75 0.51 -5.88 6.84
N ILE A 76 0.52 -5.20 7.99
CA ILE A 76 1.32 -5.60 9.14
C ILE A 76 0.69 -5.09 10.44
N SER A 77 0.54 -5.98 11.42
CA SER A 77 0.02 -5.59 12.73
C SER A 77 0.96 -4.58 13.42
N ARG A 78 0.40 -3.71 14.26
CA ARG A 78 1.22 -2.75 15.03
C ARG A 78 2.27 -3.44 15.91
N SER A 79 1.95 -4.60 16.48
CA SER A 79 2.89 -5.38 17.29
C SER A 79 4.04 -5.93 16.46
N ASP A 80 3.74 -6.49 15.28
CA ASP A 80 4.74 -7.06 14.40
C ASP A 80 5.65 -5.97 13.85
N TRP A 81 5.06 -4.85 13.40
CA TRP A 81 5.81 -3.67 12.96
C TRP A 81 6.72 -3.12 14.05
N ARG A 82 6.26 -3.09 15.31
CA ARG A 82 7.10 -2.66 16.43
C ARG A 82 8.26 -3.62 16.70
N SER A 83 8.08 -4.91 16.44
CA SER A 83 9.09 -5.94 16.69
C SER A 83 10.10 -6.12 15.55
N ALA A 84 9.77 -5.67 14.33
CA ALA A 84 10.60 -5.80 13.15
C ALA A 84 12.00 -5.19 13.36
N SER A 85 13.04 -6.03 13.31
CA SER A 85 14.43 -5.64 13.49
C SER A 85 14.95 -4.83 12.30
N ALA A 86 14.42 -5.06 11.10
CA ALA A 86 14.80 -4.37 9.86
C ALA A 86 14.58 -2.86 9.93
N ARG A 87 13.59 -2.40 10.70
CA ARG A 87 13.35 -0.97 10.96
C ARG A 87 14.52 -0.26 11.63
N ARG A 88 15.24 -1.00 12.50
CA ARG A 88 16.37 -0.48 13.28
C ARG A 88 17.68 -0.63 12.52
N HIS A 89 17.97 -1.84 12.04
CA HIS A 89 19.28 -2.15 11.45
C HIS A 89 19.39 -1.78 9.97
N ARG A 90 18.25 -1.67 9.27
CA ARG A 90 18.15 -1.21 7.87
C ARG A 90 19.07 -1.97 6.90
N ASN A 91 19.24 -3.28 7.11
CA ASN A 91 19.99 -4.16 6.23
C ASN A 91 19.08 -5.24 5.63
N GLU A 92 19.48 -5.80 4.48
CA GLU A 92 18.66 -6.74 3.73
C GLU A 92 18.46 -8.08 4.46
N GLU A 93 19.47 -8.56 5.20
CA GLU A 93 19.39 -9.82 5.94
C GLU A 93 18.26 -9.80 6.98
N GLU A 94 18.22 -8.76 7.81
CA GLU A 94 17.14 -8.58 8.79
C GLU A 94 15.79 -8.34 8.12
N LEU A 95 15.75 -7.66 6.96
CA LEU A 95 14.51 -7.47 6.19
C LEU A 95 13.93 -8.80 5.71
N TYR A 96 14.74 -9.67 5.10
CA TYR A 96 14.29 -10.97 4.62
C TYR A 96 13.87 -11.88 5.78
N LYS A 97 14.60 -11.83 6.90
CA LYS A 97 14.25 -12.59 8.11
C LYS A 97 12.93 -12.14 8.72
N ASP A 98 12.69 -10.84 8.83
CA ASP A 98 11.41 -10.30 9.30
C ASP A 98 10.28 -10.64 8.32
N ALA A 99 10.53 -10.51 7.01
CA ALA A 99 9.57 -10.85 5.96
C ALA A 99 9.13 -12.32 6.04
N GLU A 100 10.07 -13.25 6.19
CA GLU A 100 9.79 -14.69 6.37
C GLU A 100 9.01 -14.94 7.67
N LYS A 101 9.48 -14.39 8.79
CA LYS A 101 8.84 -14.59 10.10
C LYS A 101 7.39 -14.09 10.13
N LEU A 102 7.12 -12.98 9.44
CA LEU A 102 5.81 -12.32 9.43
C LEU A 102 4.92 -12.78 8.27
N SER A 103 5.43 -13.64 7.38
CA SER A 103 4.75 -14.03 6.14
C SER A 103 4.33 -12.83 5.27
N ILE A 104 5.20 -11.82 5.19
CA ILE A 104 4.99 -10.60 4.40
C ILE A 104 6.07 -10.53 3.33
N HIS A 105 5.72 -10.15 2.11
CA HIS A 105 6.72 -10.01 1.04
C HIS A 105 7.76 -8.91 1.39
N PRO A 106 9.07 -9.14 1.21
CA PRO A 106 10.12 -8.20 1.60
C PRO A 106 9.99 -6.81 0.96
N ALA A 107 9.47 -6.72 -0.26
CA ALA A 107 9.19 -5.43 -0.89
C ALA A 107 8.19 -4.57 -0.09
N ILE A 108 7.12 -5.17 0.45
CA ILE A 108 6.13 -4.47 1.28
C ILE A 108 6.79 -3.91 2.53
N LEU A 109 7.57 -4.74 3.23
CA LEU A 109 8.29 -4.32 4.43
C LEU A 109 9.31 -3.21 4.13
N ALA A 110 10.03 -3.32 3.01
CA ALA A 110 10.96 -2.30 2.54
C ALA A 110 10.24 -0.97 2.25
N GLY A 111 9.07 -1.02 1.61
CA GLY A 111 8.22 0.13 1.34
C GLY A 111 7.80 0.86 2.61
N LEU A 112 7.33 0.12 3.61
CA LEU A 112 6.97 0.67 4.92
C LEU A 112 8.16 1.32 5.64
N ILE A 113 9.35 0.72 5.56
CA ILE A 113 10.58 1.29 6.18
C ILE A 113 11.00 2.57 5.46
N ARG A 114 10.96 2.60 4.13
CA ARG A 114 11.25 3.80 3.34
C ARG A 114 10.31 4.95 3.73
N HIS A 115 9.01 4.67 3.80
CA HIS A 115 8.00 5.66 4.18
C HIS A 115 8.20 6.17 5.61
N GLU A 116 8.34 5.28 6.60
CA GLU A 116 8.52 5.67 8.00
C GLU A 116 9.82 6.48 8.23
N SER A 117 10.90 6.15 7.51
CA SER A 117 12.19 6.83 7.67
C SER A 117 12.36 8.07 6.80
N GLY A 118 11.47 8.30 5.82
CA GLY A 118 11.64 9.30 4.77
C GLY A 118 12.81 9.03 3.82
N ASN A 119 13.46 7.86 3.90
CA ASN A 119 14.63 7.52 3.10
C ASN A 119 14.29 6.54 1.97
N PHE A 120 13.92 7.09 0.82
CA PHE A 120 13.60 6.33 -0.39
C PHE A 120 14.81 5.79 -1.16
N SER A 121 16.02 5.79 -0.58
CA SER A 121 17.19 5.09 -1.14
C SER A 121 17.39 3.68 -0.55
N LEU A 122 16.79 3.40 0.61
CA LEU A 122 16.90 2.09 1.28
C LEU A 122 16.31 0.97 0.42
N PHE A 123 16.92 -0.21 0.46
CA PHE A 123 16.39 -1.43 -0.18
C PHE A 123 16.02 -1.27 -1.67
N SER A 124 16.71 -0.37 -2.38
CA SER A 124 16.36 -0.04 -3.77
C SER A 124 16.35 -1.25 -4.69
N ARG A 125 17.23 -2.24 -4.47
CA ARG A 125 17.25 -3.49 -5.24
C ARG A 125 15.92 -4.26 -5.08
N ILE A 126 15.48 -4.45 -3.84
CA ILE A 126 14.26 -5.20 -3.48
C ILE A 126 13.00 -4.50 -3.98
N ILE A 127 12.96 -3.16 -3.88
CA ILE A 127 11.80 -2.37 -4.31
C ILE A 127 11.54 -2.47 -5.82
N HIS A 128 12.60 -2.54 -6.63
CA HIS A 128 12.48 -2.57 -8.10
C HIS A 128 12.66 -3.98 -8.69
N GLU A 129 12.66 -5.02 -7.85
CA GLU A 129 12.81 -6.41 -8.28
C GLU A 129 11.59 -6.93 -9.04
N ILE A 130 10.40 -6.46 -8.65
CA ILE A 130 9.12 -6.92 -9.20
C ILE A 130 8.44 -5.79 -9.95
N SER A 131 8.16 -6.05 -11.22
CA SER A 131 7.29 -5.22 -12.07
C SER A 131 5.88 -5.78 -12.03
N VAL A 132 4.98 -5.06 -11.36
CA VAL A 132 3.56 -5.44 -11.22
C VAL A 132 2.84 -5.37 -12.57
N THR A 133 3.18 -4.35 -13.38
CA THR A 133 2.62 -4.20 -14.72
C THR A 133 2.91 -5.42 -15.59
N ARG A 134 4.15 -5.95 -15.55
CA ARG A 134 4.50 -7.19 -16.24
C ARG A 134 3.70 -8.39 -15.72
N MET A 135 3.65 -8.58 -14.39
CA MET A 135 2.89 -9.67 -13.78
C MET A 135 1.42 -9.71 -14.22
N ILE A 136 0.77 -8.55 -14.28
CA ILE A 136 -0.64 -8.47 -14.67
C ILE A 136 -0.82 -8.62 -16.19
N SER A 137 0.13 -8.13 -16.98
CA SER A 137 0.04 -8.18 -18.46
C SER A 137 0.43 -9.53 -19.08
N GLU A 138 1.26 -10.33 -18.41
CA GLU A 138 1.70 -11.64 -18.91
C GLU A 138 0.58 -12.69 -18.83
N ASP A 139 -0.44 -12.45 -17.99
CA ASP A 139 -1.60 -13.32 -17.79
C ASP A 139 -2.91 -12.81 -18.46
N ALA A 140 -2.84 -11.71 -19.24
CA ALA A 140 -3.98 -11.05 -19.91
C ALA A 140 -4.03 -11.30 -21.42
#